data_AF-A0ABD3PG49-F1
#
_entry.id   AF-A0ABD3PG49-F1
#
_cell.length_a   1.000
_cell.length_b   1.000
_cell.length_c   1.000
_cell.angle_alpha   90.00
_cell.angle_beta   90.00
_cell.angle_gamma   90.00
#
_symmetry.space_group_name_H-M   'P 1'
#
loop_
_entity.id
_entity.type
_entity.pdbx_description
1 polymer ?
#
loop_
_entity_poly.entity_id
_entity_poly.type
_entity_poly.pdbx_seq_one_letter_code
_entity_poly.pdbx_strand_id
1 'polypeptide(L)'
;MDNNAPAASACGDTATEAGQLKSDPVAVSFTVGNTYRRLSPSEASYDKLTGRHLKIHDWTLYVDILPGQDPDIIERVTFDMRDNSFVTKAFTCHCPIRIRDSLGSAFIGQISGGNNQNNSQERQIGQPTSEGEKAEPSATTRPHPNQSRWRFSTRQQTYGPVDVQITIRGRGGCRCTVPYTIVLNPGGNECPDGSLPLFVEKRPHQQLKPLKMMDTAFSIEMYFGLDGSIPASSSLYETAKSVYARSKISIKVILENGRTEDFPNKQVSAASMPWLVTLAQPASTSTSHGGSKDIASNIISISSPDLAGGHGLNECYKIIEGLPSSCIISSTSVPSSSAHNTSLHVKIDMTTLSFQEIVKVCQNFVKYEEAMDSFVSWYRREDRSESCRSNKQAVEGNTNKERNVRISKCETMEDLINCMNPVVTHHYKLHLRRAVVGNTQGAANPKVAMEFRHHASSEDKTTVTHWIRFCAAFVRNSSRLRSPMALKGTTSLEEEFDLLFEYIIKDRALRNYYKEKRDAFTREDDLKCIREDDRKSSDEMSISDES
;
A
#
# COMPACT_ATOMS: atom_id res chain seq x y z
N MET A 1 -10.95 -87.17 -4.84
CA MET A 1 -11.04 -87.14 -3.35
C MET A 1 -9.77 -86.45 -2.90
N ASP A 2 -9.70 -85.18 -2.55
CA ASP A 2 -10.73 -84.22 -2.16
C ASP A 2 -10.32 -82.79 -2.56
N ASN A 3 -11.34 -81.94 -2.57
CA ASN A 3 -11.41 -80.60 -3.14
C ASN A 3 -10.63 -79.54 -2.36
N ASN A 4 -10.02 -78.59 -3.07
CA ASN A 4 -10.24 -77.15 -2.82
C ASN A 4 -9.49 -76.30 -3.87
N ALA A 5 -10.26 -75.69 -4.77
CA ALA A 5 -9.83 -74.58 -5.60
C ALA A 5 -10.35 -73.27 -4.97
N PRO A 6 -9.54 -72.21 -4.82
CA PRO A 6 -10.07 -70.90 -4.48
C PRO A 6 -10.38 -70.10 -5.75
N ALA A 7 -11.54 -69.44 -5.70
CA ALA A 7 -12.07 -68.55 -6.70
C ALA A 7 -11.23 -67.26 -6.85
N ALA A 8 -11.06 -66.82 -8.09
CA ALA A 8 -10.49 -65.52 -8.44
C ALA A 8 -11.49 -64.41 -8.08
N SER A 9 -11.09 -63.52 -7.18
CA SER A 9 -11.79 -62.29 -6.80
C SER A 9 -11.35 -61.16 -7.72
N ALA A 10 -12.34 -60.48 -8.30
CA ALA A 10 -12.17 -59.30 -9.12
C ALA A 10 -11.68 -58.09 -8.29
N CYS A 11 -10.52 -57.54 -8.64
CA CYS A 11 -10.13 -56.20 -8.23
C CYS A 11 -10.90 -55.18 -9.08
N GLY A 12 -11.86 -54.50 -8.46
CA GLY A 12 -12.47 -53.31 -9.01
C GLY A 12 -11.54 -52.11 -8.82
N ASP A 13 -11.08 -51.54 -9.93
CA ASP A 13 -10.45 -50.22 -9.97
C ASP A 13 -11.55 -49.16 -9.76
N THR A 14 -11.65 -48.61 -8.55
CA THR A 14 -12.40 -47.37 -8.31
C THR A 14 -11.55 -46.18 -8.72
N ALA A 15 -11.67 -45.78 -9.98
CA ALA A 15 -11.23 -44.47 -10.46
C ALA A 15 -12.17 -43.39 -9.91
N THR A 16 -11.71 -42.63 -8.93
CA THR A 16 -12.41 -41.42 -8.47
C THR A 16 -12.13 -40.27 -9.46
N GLU A 17 -12.81 -40.29 -10.61
CA GLU A 17 -12.93 -39.11 -11.47
C GLU A 17 -13.78 -38.05 -10.75
N ALA A 18 -13.14 -37.25 -9.91
CA ALA A 18 -13.71 -35.98 -9.50
C ALA A 18 -13.68 -35.05 -10.72
N GLY A 19 -14.81 -35.00 -11.44
CA GLY A 19 -15.04 -34.08 -12.54
C GLY A 19 -14.87 -32.62 -12.10
N GLN A 20 -13.68 -32.07 -12.27
CA GLN A 20 -13.49 -30.62 -12.30
C GLN A 20 -14.26 -30.10 -13.51
N LEU A 21 -15.37 -29.38 -13.27
CA LEU A 21 -16.01 -28.53 -14.26
C LEU A 21 -14.94 -27.72 -14.97
N LYS A 22 -14.70 -28.01 -16.26
CA LYS A 22 -13.83 -27.20 -17.11
C LYS A 22 -14.45 -25.82 -17.16
N SER A 23 -13.84 -24.85 -16.48
CA SER A 23 -14.23 -23.45 -16.61
C SER A 23 -14.11 -23.03 -18.07
N ASP A 24 -15.14 -22.38 -18.60
CA ASP A 24 -15.08 -21.88 -19.98
C ASP A 24 -13.88 -20.95 -20.16
N PRO A 25 -13.16 -21.06 -21.29
CA PRO A 25 -12.01 -20.22 -21.55
C PRO A 25 -12.45 -18.76 -21.64
N VAL A 26 -11.75 -17.88 -20.92
CA VAL A 26 -12.04 -16.44 -20.93
C VAL A 26 -11.09 -15.74 -21.89
N ALA A 27 -11.64 -14.93 -22.80
CA ALA A 27 -10.88 -14.20 -23.79
C ALA A 27 -10.94 -12.69 -23.53
N VAL A 28 -9.82 -11.99 -23.77
CA VAL A 28 -9.68 -10.55 -23.60
C VAL A 28 -9.12 -9.93 -24.88
N SER A 29 -9.82 -8.92 -25.39
CA SER A 29 -9.33 -8.07 -26.46
C SER A 29 -8.40 -6.99 -25.92
N PHE A 30 -7.28 -6.77 -26.60
CA PHE A 30 -6.31 -5.74 -26.23
C PHE A 30 -5.74 -5.05 -27.47
N THR A 31 -5.22 -3.84 -27.27
CA THR A 31 -4.40 -3.14 -28.27
C THR A 31 -3.02 -2.82 -27.69
N VAL A 32 -2.05 -2.63 -28.58
CA VAL A 32 -0.69 -2.21 -28.27
C VAL A 32 -0.44 -0.88 -28.97
N GLY A 33 0.18 0.05 -28.27
CA GLY A 33 0.59 1.30 -28.88
C GLY A 33 1.70 2.00 -28.12
N ASN A 34 2.23 3.05 -28.70
CA ASN A 34 3.11 3.97 -28.00
C ASN A 34 2.63 5.41 -28.17
N THR A 35 2.78 6.24 -27.14
CA THR A 35 2.79 7.70 -27.29
C THR A 35 4.19 8.14 -27.67
N TYR A 36 4.36 9.29 -28.32
CA TYR A 36 5.68 9.82 -28.62
C TYR A 36 5.72 11.35 -28.67
N ARG A 37 6.81 11.90 -28.13
CA ARG A 37 7.22 13.29 -28.28
C ARG A 37 8.74 13.38 -28.48
N ARG A 38 9.19 14.26 -29.36
CA ARG A 38 10.60 14.65 -29.44
C ARG A 38 10.87 15.76 -28.43
N LEU A 39 11.90 15.61 -27.60
CA LEU A 39 12.33 16.63 -26.65
C LEU A 39 13.06 17.76 -27.38
N SER A 40 12.81 19.00 -26.97
CA SER A 40 13.62 20.14 -27.43
C SER A 40 15.03 20.06 -26.84
N PRO A 41 16.03 20.76 -27.42
CA PRO A 41 17.36 20.86 -26.81
C PRO A 41 17.34 21.36 -25.36
N SER A 42 16.40 22.26 -25.03
CA SER A 42 16.22 22.76 -23.66
C SER A 42 15.67 21.72 -22.67
N GLU A 43 15.00 20.68 -23.17
CA GLU A 43 14.42 19.61 -22.35
C GLU A 43 15.28 18.34 -22.32
N ALA A 44 16.09 18.13 -23.35
CA ALA A 44 16.94 16.95 -23.45
C ALA A 44 18.15 17.08 -22.52
N SER A 45 18.54 15.96 -21.90
CA SER A 45 19.71 15.94 -21.02
C SER A 45 20.98 16.20 -21.84
N TYR A 46 21.79 17.17 -21.46
CA TYR A 46 23.01 17.52 -22.18
C TYR A 46 24.23 16.81 -21.59
N ASP A 47 24.91 16.00 -22.39
CA ASP A 47 26.19 15.40 -22.01
C ASP A 47 27.33 16.38 -22.31
N LYS A 48 27.87 16.94 -21.23
CA LYS A 48 28.99 17.89 -21.28
C LYS A 48 30.29 17.28 -21.81
N LEU A 49 30.46 15.95 -21.70
CA LEU A 49 31.69 15.26 -22.14
C LEU A 49 31.69 15.01 -23.65
N THR A 50 30.54 14.66 -24.23
CA THR A 50 30.42 14.38 -25.67
C THR A 50 29.88 15.55 -26.49
N GLY A 51 29.37 16.59 -25.83
CA GLY A 51 28.74 17.74 -26.49
C GLY A 51 27.41 17.42 -27.18
N ARG A 52 26.78 16.28 -26.85
CA ARG A 52 25.54 15.79 -27.45
C ARG A 52 24.41 15.75 -26.43
N HIS A 53 23.18 15.92 -26.91
CA HIS A 53 22.00 15.69 -26.08
C HIS A 53 21.74 14.18 -25.97
N LEU A 54 21.66 13.66 -24.75
CA LEU A 54 21.30 12.30 -24.42
C LEU A 54 19.79 12.11 -24.59
N LYS A 55 19.40 11.11 -25.38
CA LYS A 55 18.04 10.54 -25.47
C LYS A 55 16.92 11.57 -25.72
N ILE A 56 16.83 12.05 -26.97
CA ILE A 56 15.87 13.09 -27.38
C ILE A 56 14.46 12.57 -27.72
N HIS A 57 14.25 11.26 -27.71
CA HIS A 57 12.95 10.63 -28.02
C HIS A 57 12.30 10.17 -26.73
N ASP A 58 11.12 10.71 -26.40
CA ASP A 58 10.37 10.35 -25.20
C ASP A 58 9.05 9.67 -25.60
N TRP A 59 8.85 8.45 -25.13
CA TRP A 59 7.70 7.65 -25.50
C TRP A 59 7.20 6.82 -24.34
N THR A 60 5.90 6.49 -24.38
CA THR A 60 5.27 5.55 -23.44
C THR A 60 4.68 4.41 -24.23
N LEU A 61 5.23 3.21 -24.08
CA LEU A 61 4.69 1.99 -24.64
C LEU A 61 3.60 1.45 -23.70
N TYR A 62 2.50 0.98 -24.27
CA TYR A 62 1.37 0.48 -23.51
C TYR A 62 0.69 -0.74 -24.15
N VAL A 63 0.01 -1.48 -23.28
CA VAL A 63 -1.02 -2.47 -23.61
C VAL A 63 -2.30 -2.02 -22.97
N ASP A 64 -3.32 -1.78 -23.78
CA ASP A 64 -4.65 -1.39 -23.32
C ASP A 64 -5.59 -2.58 -23.44
N ILE A 65 -6.25 -2.89 -22.33
CA ILE A 65 -7.38 -3.82 -22.29
C ILE A 65 -8.62 -3.02 -22.66
N LEU A 66 -9.31 -3.49 -23.70
CA LEU A 66 -10.42 -2.76 -24.30
C LEU A 66 -11.63 -2.72 -23.35
N PRO A 67 -12.52 -1.72 -23.50
CA PRO A 67 -13.67 -1.54 -22.61
C PRO A 67 -14.55 -2.78 -22.52
N GLY A 68 -15.17 -2.98 -21.36
CA GLY A 68 -16.08 -4.12 -21.09
C GLY A 68 -15.39 -5.45 -20.83
N GLN A 69 -14.05 -5.48 -20.78
CA GLN A 69 -13.25 -6.67 -20.47
C GLN A 69 -12.64 -6.57 -19.07
N ASP A 70 -12.49 -7.71 -18.40
CA ASP A 70 -11.89 -7.77 -17.06
C ASP A 70 -10.34 -7.75 -17.15
N PRO A 71 -9.67 -6.66 -16.72
CA PRO A 71 -8.21 -6.60 -16.72
C PRO A 71 -7.59 -7.58 -15.70
N ASP A 72 -8.37 -8.06 -14.72
CA ASP A 72 -7.90 -9.00 -13.71
C ASP A 72 -7.78 -10.42 -14.22
N ILE A 73 -8.04 -10.69 -15.50
CA ILE A 73 -7.63 -11.93 -16.17
C ILE A 73 -6.11 -11.96 -16.39
N ILE A 74 -5.51 -10.78 -16.62
CA ILE A 74 -4.07 -10.63 -16.87
C ILE A 74 -3.34 -10.52 -15.54
N GLU A 75 -2.33 -11.36 -15.31
CA GLU A 75 -1.45 -11.32 -14.12
C GLU A 75 -0.41 -10.18 -14.24
N ARG A 76 0.22 -10.07 -15.42
CA ARG A 76 1.26 -9.05 -15.69
C ARG A 76 1.53 -8.90 -17.18
N VAL A 77 2.12 -7.76 -17.53
CA VAL A 77 2.66 -7.46 -18.87
C VAL A 77 4.15 -7.16 -18.74
N THR A 78 4.97 -7.80 -19.57
CA THR A 78 6.42 -7.56 -19.64
C THR A 78 6.77 -6.94 -20.99
N PHE A 79 7.47 -5.81 -20.97
CA PHE A 79 8.03 -5.11 -22.12
C PHE A 79 9.53 -5.38 -22.19
N ASP A 80 9.96 -6.27 -23.08
CA ASP A 80 11.37 -6.58 -23.33
C ASP A 80 11.89 -5.75 -24.51
N MET A 81 12.73 -4.77 -24.20
CA MET A 81 13.22 -3.75 -25.14
C MET A 81 14.18 -4.29 -26.19
N ARG A 82 14.69 -5.53 -26.06
CA ARG A 82 15.61 -6.21 -27.00
C ARG A 82 16.79 -5.38 -27.54
N ASP A 83 17.11 -4.28 -26.86
CA ASP A 83 18.08 -3.28 -27.29
C ASP A 83 19.12 -3.12 -26.17
N ASN A 84 20.39 -3.21 -26.55
CA ASN A 84 21.52 -3.17 -25.62
C ASN A 84 21.81 -1.76 -25.10
N SER A 85 21.18 -0.71 -25.63
CA SER A 85 21.28 0.66 -25.14
C SER A 85 20.55 0.89 -23.82
N PHE A 86 19.69 -0.06 -23.39
CA PHE A 86 19.02 -0.01 -22.09
C PHE A 86 19.78 -0.83 -21.04
N VAL A 87 20.04 -0.19 -19.89
CA VAL A 87 20.57 -0.88 -18.71
C VAL A 87 19.59 -1.95 -18.21
N THR A 88 18.28 -1.63 -18.22
CA THR A 88 17.21 -2.59 -17.91
C THR A 88 16.54 -3.01 -19.20
N LYS A 89 16.67 -4.29 -19.57
CA LYS A 89 16.09 -4.80 -20.83
C LYS A 89 14.61 -5.12 -20.72
N ALA A 90 14.14 -5.56 -19.55
CA ALA A 90 12.75 -5.97 -19.35
C ALA A 90 12.06 -5.16 -18.24
N PHE A 91 10.90 -4.60 -18.56
CA PHE A 91 10.05 -3.87 -17.62
C PHE A 91 8.76 -4.66 -17.41
N THR A 92 8.43 -5.01 -16.17
CA THR A 92 7.21 -5.76 -15.86
C THR A 92 6.22 -4.89 -15.11
N CYS A 93 4.99 -4.83 -15.62
CA CYS A 93 3.87 -4.14 -15.01
C CYS A 93 2.87 -5.16 -14.47
N HIS A 94 2.55 -5.05 -13.19
CA HIS A 94 1.63 -5.96 -12.48
C HIS A 94 0.26 -5.34 -12.19
N CYS A 95 0.16 -4.02 -12.28
CA CYS A 95 -1.03 -3.26 -11.95
C CYS A 95 -1.36 -2.35 -13.14
N PRO A 96 -2.47 -2.59 -13.86
CA PRO A 96 -2.94 -1.64 -14.84
C PRO A 96 -3.45 -0.38 -14.15
N ILE A 97 -3.51 0.71 -14.90
CA ILE A 97 -4.14 1.97 -14.49
C ILE A 97 -5.41 2.19 -15.30
N ARG A 98 -6.41 2.83 -14.71
CA ARG A 98 -7.64 3.16 -15.43
C ARG A 98 -7.43 4.39 -16.31
N ILE A 99 -7.82 4.28 -17.57
CA ILE A 99 -7.81 5.39 -18.52
C ILE A 99 -9.25 5.87 -18.70
N ARG A 100 -9.49 7.16 -18.43
CA ARG A 100 -10.81 7.79 -18.61
C ARG A 100 -10.99 8.21 -20.07
N ASP A 101 -12.17 7.93 -20.62
CA ASP A 101 -12.50 8.01 -22.05
C ASP A 101 -12.47 9.42 -22.66
N SER A 102 -12.19 10.47 -21.89
CA SER A 102 -12.31 11.84 -22.38
C SER A 102 -11.29 12.23 -23.46
N LEU A 103 -10.22 11.46 -23.70
CA LEU A 103 -9.20 11.75 -24.72
C LEU A 103 -8.64 10.44 -25.29
N GLY A 104 -8.52 10.36 -26.62
CA GLY A 104 -7.93 9.19 -27.30
C GLY A 104 -6.59 8.77 -26.69
N SER A 105 -6.37 7.46 -26.61
CA SER A 105 -5.25 6.80 -25.93
C SER A 105 -3.84 7.35 -26.26
N ALA A 106 -3.64 7.76 -27.52
CA ALA A 106 -2.41 8.39 -28.02
C ALA A 106 -2.24 9.87 -27.57
N PHE A 107 -3.34 10.55 -27.24
CA PHE A 107 -3.37 11.97 -26.87
C PHE A 107 -2.95 12.22 -25.40
N ILE A 108 -3.06 11.21 -24.53
CA ILE A 108 -2.68 11.31 -23.11
C ILE A 108 -1.17 11.58 -22.93
N GLY A 109 -0.34 11.26 -23.94
CA GLY A 109 1.08 11.63 -23.96
C GLY A 109 1.34 13.14 -23.89
N GLN A 110 0.39 13.99 -24.32
CA GLN A 110 0.52 15.45 -24.25
C GLN A 110 0.30 16.02 -22.84
N ILE A 111 -0.54 15.39 -22.01
CA ILE A 111 -0.81 15.87 -20.63
C ILE A 111 0.40 15.61 -19.72
N SER A 112 1.18 14.56 -20.01
CA SER A 112 2.36 14.17 -19.21
C SER A 112 3.64 14.97 -19.51
N GLY A 113 3.53 16.07 -20.28
CA GLY A 113 4.65 16.92 -20.70
C GLY A 113 4.36 18.42 -20.85
N GLY A 114 3.23 18.94 -20.35
CA GLY A 114 2.88 20.36 -20.48
C GLY A 114 3.52 21.26 -19.40
N ASN A 115 4.37 22.18 -19.87
CA ASN A 115 4.96 23.38 -19.26
C ASN A 115 4.65 23.74 -17.78
N ASN A 116 5.74 23.85 -17.05
CA ASN A 116 5.88 24.46 -15.73
C ASN A 116 6.10 25.98 -15.89
N GLN A 117 5.11 26.70 -16.39
CA GLN A 117 5.09 28.17 -16.39
C GLN A 117 3.73 28.65 -15.87
N ASN A 118 3.61 28.77 -14.56
CA ASN A 118 2.64 29.66 -13.94
C ASN A 118 3.30 30.30 -12.72
N ASN A 119 4.21 31.23 -13.03
CA ASN A 119 4.69 32.22 -12.07
C ASN A 119 5.08 33.48 -12.84
N SER A 120 4.07 34.26 -13.25
CA SER A 120 4.18 35.71 -13.46
C SER A 120 2.79 36.26 -13.75
N GLN A 121 2.19 36.88 -12.74
CA GLN A 121 1.16 37.88 -12.96
C GLN A 121 1.79 39.02 -13.76
N GLU A 122 1.21 39.37 -14.90
CA GLU A 122 1.23 40.75 -15.36
C GLU A 122 -0.12 41.11 -15.99
N ARG A 123 -0.65 42.23 -15.51
CA ARG A 123 -1.97 42.78 -15.80
C ARG A 123 -2.07 43.14 -17.28
N GLN A 124 -3.17 42.80 -17.93
CA GLN A 124 -3.83 43.73 -18.85
C GLN A 124 -5.35 43.66 -18.70
N ILE A 125 -5.92 44.86 -18.66
CA ILE A 125 -7.29 45.23 -18.40
C ILE A 125 -8.02 45.35 -19.74
N GLY A 126 -9.25 44.82 -19.81
CA GLY A 126 -10.34 45.34 -20.63
C GLY A 126 -10.45 44.86 -22.08
N GLN A 127 -11.38 43.94 -22.36
CA GLN A 127 -12.59 44.20 -23.17
C GLN A 127 -13.45 42.92 -23.34
N PRO A 128 -14.79 43.06 -23.44
CA PRO A 128 -15.72 41.94 -23.39
C PRO A 128 -16.00 41.37 -24.79
N THR A 129 -16.11 40.05 -24.92
CA THR A 129 -16.74 39.43 -26.10
C THR A 129 -17.70 38.33 -25.69
N SER A 130 -18.97 38.64 -25.96
CA SER A 130 -20.12 37.77 -26.29
C SER A 130 -20.22 36.39 -25.66
N GLU A 131 -21.24 36.27 -24.80
CA GLU A 131 -21.90 35.03 -24.40
C GLU A 131 -22.32 34.21 -25.63
N GLY A 132 -21.77 33.00 -25.74
CA GLY A 132 -22.21 31.96 -26.66
C GLY A 132 -22.56 30.71 -25.87
N GLU A 133 -23.87 30.47 -25.74
CA GLU A 133 -24.56 29.21 -25.42
C GLU A 133 -23.85 28.21 -24.49
N LYS A 134 -24.20 28.36 -23.22
CA LYS A 134 -23.97 27.40 -22.15
C LYS A 134 -24.84 26.16 -22.38
N ALA A 135 -24.27 25.12 -22.98
CA ALA A 135 -24.90 23.79 -22.96
C ALA A 135 -25.07 23.36 -21.49
N GLU A 136 -26.31 23.11 -21.09
CA GLU A 136 -26.64 22.64 -19.75
C GLU A 136 -25.90 21.32 -19.46
N PRO A 137 -25.21 21.19 -18.31
CA PRO A 137 -24.69 19.90 -17.88
C PRO A 137 -25.88 19.05 -17.45
N SER A 138 -26.25 18.08 -18.29
CA SER A 138 -27.19 17.03 -17.91
C SER A 138 -26.66 16.34 -16.65
N ALA A 139 -27.35 16.60 -15.55
CA ALA A 139 -27.16 15.88 -14.29
C ALA A 139 -27.48 14.40 -14.53
N THR A 140 -26.70 13.52 -13.90
CA THR A 140 -26.89 12.06 -13.85
C THR A 140 -26.42 11.26 -15.07
N THR A 141 -25.11 11.09 -15.21
CA THR A 141 -24.57 9.81 -15.70
C THR A 141 -23.23 9.53 -15.03
N ARG A 142 -23.26 8.62 -14.05
CA ARG A 142 -22.04 7.93 -13.61
C ARG A 142 -21.43 7.26 -14.85
N PRO A 143 -20.10 7.30 -15.07
CA PRO A 143 -19.49 6.44 -16.06
C PRO A 143 -19.82 4.99 -15.70
N HIS A 144 -20.47 4.26 -16.61
CA HIS A 144 -20.70 2.84 -16.44
C HIS A 144 -19.35 2.12 -16.23
N PRO A 145 -19.27 1.09 -15.37
CA PRO A 145 -18.02 0.32 -15.13
C PRO A 145 -17.44 -0.34 -16.39
N ASN A 146 -18.20 -0.38 -17.49
CA ASN A 146 -17.84 -1.04 -18.75
C ASN A 146 -17.24 -0.14 -19.83
N GLN A 147 -17.02 1.17 -19.58
CA GLN A 147 -16.43 2.06 -20.60
C GLN A 147 -14.92 2.27 -20.46
N SER A 148 -14.35 2.05 -19.27
CA SER A 148 -12.93 2.36 -19.05
C SER A 148 -11.98 1.38 -19.72
N ARG A 149 -10.96 1.93 -20.40
CA ARG A 149 -9.77 1.17 -20.83
C ARG A 149 -8.82 0.97 -19.65
N TRP A 150 -8.13 -0.17 -19.60
CA TRP A 150 -7.11 -0.46 -18.59
C TRP A 150 -5.72 -0.58 -19.21
N ARG A 151 -4.77 0.21 -18.71
CA ARG A 151 -3.45 0.36 -19.32
C ARG A 151 -2.35 -0.25 -18.48
N PHE A 152 -1.58 -1.16 -19.08
CA PHE A 152 -0.22 -1.48 -18.63
C PHE A 152 0.75 -0.64 -19.45
N SER A 153 1.73 0.03 -18.82
CA SER A 153 2.64 0.89 -19.58
C SER A 153 4.04 1.01 -18.98
N THR A 154 4.97 1.45 -19.83
CA THR A 154 6.34 1.83 -19.46
C THR A 154 6.76 3.06 -20.27
N ARG A 155 7.36 4.06 -19.61
CA ARG A 155 7.87 5.27 -20.26
C ARG A 155 9.38 5.22 -20.34
N GLN A 156 9.94 5.51 -21.50
CA GLN A 156 11.36 5.44 -21.78
C GLN A 156 11.82 6.62 -22.61
N GLN A 157 13.13 6.87 -22.57
CA GLN A 157 13.80 7.82 -23.46
C GLN A 157 14.90 7.12 -24.25
N THR A 158 15.00 7.41 -25.56
CA THR A 158 15.90 6.72 -26.49
C THR A 158 16.55 7.67 -27.50
N TYR A 159 17.52 7.13 -28.26
CA TYR A 159 18.14 7.82 -29.40
C TYR A 159 17.44 7.57 -30.74
N GLY A 160 16.55 6.58 -30.79
CA GLY A 160 15.89 6.16 -32.01
C GLY A 160 14.77 5.16 -31.73
N PRO A 161 14.22 4.55 -32.79
CA PRO A 161 13.20 3.52 -32.67
C PRO A 161 13.79 2.28 -32.01
N VAL A 162 12.93 1.52 -31.32
CA VAL A 162 13.31 0.33 -30.54
C VAL A 162 12.33 -0.79 -30.85
N ASP A 163 12.84 -1.99 -31.07
CA ASP A 163 12.02 -3.19 -31.22
C ASP A 163 11.75 -3.81 -29.85
N VAL A 164 10.47 -3.97 -29.51
CA VAL A 164 10.03 -4.47 -28.21
C VAL A 164 9.28 -5.78 -28.39
N GLN A 165 9.57 -6.75 -27.53
CA GLN A 165 8.74 -7.93 -27.36
C GLN A 165 7.85 -7.77 -26.14
N ILE A 166 6.54 -7.72 -26.38
CA ILE A 166 5.53 -7.56 -25.33
C ILE A 166 4.99 -8.93 -24.98
N THR A 167 5.02 -9.29 -23.71
CA THR A 167 4.50 -10.56 -23.20
C THR A 167 3.38 -10.31 -22.21
N ILE A 168 2.18 -10.75 -22.54
CA ILE A 168 1.01 -10.77 -21.65
C ILE A 168 0.95 -12.14 -21.00
N ARG A 169 0.89 -12.18 -19.67
CA ARG A 169 0.68 -13.41 -18.91
C ARG A 169 -0.63 -13.31 -18.13
N GLY A 170 -1.50 -14.30 -18.31
CA GLY A 170 -2.74 -14.41 -17.55
C GLY A 170 -2.59 -15.20 -16.26
N ARG A 171 -3.61 -15.13 -15.41
CA ARG A 171 -3.62 -15.74 -14.06
C ARG A 171 -3.69 -17.26 -14.06
N GLY A 172 -4.18 -17.88 -15.14
CA GLY A 172 -4.09 -19.33 -15.34
C GLY A 172 -2.71 -19.76 -15.84
N GLY A 173 -1.85 -18.80 -16.19
CA GLY A 173 -0.49 -19.02 -16.66
C GLY A 173 -0.36 -19.07 -18.19
N CYS A 174 -1.45 -18.86 -18.94
CA CYS A 174 -1.39 -18.65 -20.38
C CYS A 174 -0.54 -17.42 -20.73
N ARG A 175 0.10 -17.47 -21.90
CA ARG A 175 1.02 -16.44 -22.38
C ARG A 175 0.70 -16.07 -23.82
N CYS A 176 0.64 -14.77 -24.10
CA CYS A 176 0.61 -14.21 -25.45
C CYS A 176 1.83 -13.29 -25.62
N THR A 177 2.46 -13.33 -26.79
CA THR A 177 3.65 -12.54 -27.07
C THR A 177 3.49 -11.85 -28.42
N VAL A 178 3.66 -10.53 -28.43
CA VAL A 178 3.45 -9.66 -29.58
C VAL A 178 4.71 -8.83 -29.81
N PRO A 179 5.32 -8.85 -31.01
CA PRO A 179 6.38 -7.92 -31.37
C PRO A 179 5.81 -6.53 -31.68
N TYR A 180 6.52 -5.47 -31.31
CA TYR A 180 6.12 -4.09 -31.59
C TYR A 180 7.35 -3.20 -31.77
N THR A 181 7.40 -2.41 -32.84
CA THR A 181 8.46 -1.41 -33.06
C THR A 181 7.93 -0.04 -32.66
N ILE A 182 8.66 0.67 -31.79
CA ILE A 182 8.30 2.02 -31.35
C ILE A 182 8.25 2.96 -32.55
N VAL A 183 7.10 3.61 -32.75
CA VAL A 183 6.87 4.57 -33.83
C VAL A 183 7.16 5.98 -33.33
N LEU A 184 8.09 6.66 -34.00
CA LEU A 184 8.55 8.01 -33.65
C LEU A 184 7.78 9.12 -34.40
N ASN A 185 6.47 8.95 -34.56
CA ASN A 185 5.59 9.95 -35.15
C ASN A 185 4.94 10.79 -34.05
N PRO A 186 4.81 12.13 -34.19
CA PRO A 186 4.17 12.96 -33.18
C PRO A 186 2.81 12.40 -32.72
N GLY A 187 2.62 12.23 -31.42
CA GLY A 187 1.41 11.59 -30.85
C GLY A 187 1.53 10.06 -30.72
N GLY A 188 2.39 9.42 -31.51
CA GLY A 188 2.70 7.99 -31.44
C GLY A 188 1.89 7.14 -32.42
N ASN A 189 1.60 5.89 -32.06
CA ASN A 189 0.89 4.92 -32.88
C ASN A 189 0.10 3.93 -32.01
N GLU A 190 -1.05 3.46 -32.49
CA GLU A 190 -1.87 2.42 -31.87
C GLU A 190 -2.16 1.35 -32.93
N CYS A 191 -2.01 0.07 -32.59
CA CYS A 191 -2.40 -1.02 -33.47
C CYS A 191 -3.92 -0.95 -33.70
N PRO A 192 -4.41 -1.07 -34.96
CA PRO A 192 -5.84 -1.06 -35.24
C PRO A 192 -6.58 -2.15 -34.45
N ASP A 193 -7.82 -1.87 -34.05
CA ASP A 193 -8.67 -2.85 -33.37
C ASP A 193 -8.81 -4.13 -34.22
N GLY A 194 -8.65 -5.29 -33.58
CA GLY A 194 -8.71 -6.60 -34.24
C GLY A 194 -7.45 -7.00 -35.03
N SER A 195 -6.43 -6.14 -35.13
CA SER A 195 -5.15 -6.51 -35.77
C SER A 195 -4.29 -7.45 -34.93
N LEU A 196 -4.58 -7.57 -33.63
CA LEU A 196 -3.85 -8.42 -32.69
C LEU A 196 -4.68 -9.65 -32.31
N PRO A 197 -4.03 -10.79 -32.00
CA PRO A 197 -4.73 -11.97 -31.52
C PRO A 197 -5.40 -11.71 -30.18
N LEU A 198 -6.56 -12.32 -29.95
CA LEU A 198 -7.19 -12.32 -28.63
C LEU A 198 -6.28 -13.01 -27.60
N PHE A 199 -6.21 -12.44 -26.40
CA PHE A 199 -5.62 -13.17 -25.27
C PHE A 199 -6.65 -14.17 -24.75
N VAL A 200 -6.33 -15.47 -24.77
CA VAL A 200 -7.24 -16.52 -24.29
C VAL A 200 -6.62 -17.22 -23.09
N GLU A 201 -7.28 -17.13 -21.94
CA GLU A 201 -6.94 -17.86 -20.73
C GLU A 201 -7.69 -19.19 -20.72
N LYS A 202 -6.95 -20.29 -20.84
CA LYS A 202 -7.52 -21.64 -20.94
C LYS A 202 -7.64 -22.34 -19.60
N ARG A 203 -7.02 -21.80 -18.56
CA ARG A 203 -6.92 -22.42 -17.24
C ARG A 203 -7.68 -21.57 -16.21
N PRO A 204 -8.22 -22.20 -15.14
CA PRO A 204 -8.87 -21.48 -14.07
C PRO A 204 -7.98 -20.37 -13.51
N HIS A 205 -8.58 -19.22 -13.22
CA HIS A 205 -7.87 -18.07 -12.67
C HIS A 205 -7.35 -18.38 -11.27
N GLN A 206 -6.04 -18.30 -11.05
CA GLN A 206 -5.47 -18.37 -9.71
C GLN A 206 -5.71 -17.07 -8.95
N GLN A 207 -5.93 -17.11 -7.63
CA GLN A 207 -5.99 -15.90 -6.82
C GLN A 207 -4.69 -15.08 -6.97
N LEU A 208 -4.82 -13.76 -7.10
CA LEU A 208 -3.67 -12.87 -7.13
C LEU A 208 -2.92 -12.99 -5.80
N LYS A 209 -1.59 -13.14 -5.88
CA LYS A 209 -0.71 -13.14 -4.71
C LYS A 209 -0.04 -11.77 -4.60
N PRO A 210 0.21 -11.27 -3.37
CA PRO A 210 1.01 -10.08 -3.17
C PRO A 210 2.34 -10.20 -3.90
N LEU A 211 2.81 -9.09 -4.46
CA LEU A 211 4.09 -9.04 -5.14
C LEU A 211 5.21 -9.46 -4.17
N LYS A 212 6.30 -9.99 -4.75
CA LYS A 212 7.47 -10.37 -3.96
C LYS A 212 7.94 -9.17 -3.14
N MET A 213 8.15 -9.39 -1.83
CA MET A 213 8.61 -8.32 -0.93
C MET A 213 9.94 -7.79 -1.45
N MET A 214 10.01 -6.48 -1.57
CA MET A 214 11.17 -5.79 -2.07
C MET A 214 12.27 -5.83 -1.01
N ASP A 215 13.52 -5.83 -1.46
CA ASP A 215 14.68 -5.83 -0.57
C ASP A 215 14.88 -4.43 0.05
N THR A 216 13.95 -4.07 0.93
CA THR A 216 13.91 -2.83 1.68
C THR A 216 14.09 -3.19 3.15
N ALA A 217 15.01 -2.51 3.82
CA ALA A 217 15.23 -2.69 5.24
C ALA A 217 14.06 -2.08 6.03
N PHE A 218 13.57 -2.81 7.01
CA PHE A 218 12.50 -2.38 7.89
C PHE A 218 12.67 -2.99 9.28
N SER A 219 12.04 -2.39 10.28
CA SER A 219 11.83 -3.00 11.59
C SER A 219 10.40 -2.77 12.05
N ILE A 220 9.93 -3.57 12.99
CA ILE A 220 8.59 -3.45 13.54
C ILE A 220 8.62 -3.36 15.06
N GLU A 221 7.61 -2.72 15.61
CA GLU A 221 7.31 -2.71 17.03
C GLU A 221 5.81 -2.95 17.21
N MET A 222 5.46 -4.00 17.94
CA MET A 222 4.08 -4.45 18.14
C MET A 222 3.72 -4.35 19.61
N TYR A 223 2.58 -3.73 19.90
CA TYR A 223 2.08 -3.59 21.26
C TYR A 223 0.83 -4.43 21.46
N PHE A 224 0.81 -5.24 22.51
CA PHE A 224 -0.31 -6.12 22.86
C PHE A 224 -0.75 -5.85 24.29
N GLY A 225 -2.07 -5.81 24.52
CA GLY A 225 -2.60 -5.77 25.88
C GLY A 225 -2.40 -7.12 26.56
N LEU A 226 -2.29 -7.12 27.88
CA LEU A 226 -2.28 -8.34 28.69
C LEU A 226 -3.56 -8.50 29.47
N ASP A 227 -3.93 -9.76 29.69
CA ASP A 227 -4.91 -10.12 30.70
C ASP A 227 -4.39 -9.72 32.08
N GLY A 228 -5.16 -8.90 32.79
CA GLY A 228 -4.86 -8.46 34.16
C GLY A 228 -4.90 -9.60 35.18
N SER A 229 -5.38 -10.79 34.81
CA SER A 229 -5.37 -11.98 35.65
C SER A 229 -3.98 -12.59 35.85
N ILE A 230 -3.01 -12.27 34.99
CA ILE A 230 -1.64 -12.83 35.02
C ILE A 230 -0.63 -11.73 35.37
N PRO A 231 0.31 -11.98 36.30
CA PRO A 231 1.40 -11.05 36.58
C PRO A 231 2.18 -10.68 35.30
N ALA A 232 2.46 -9.40 35.11
CA ALA A 232 3.09 -8.85 33.90
C ALA A 232 4.42 -9.56 33.54
N SER A 233 5.25 -9.84 34.54
CA SER A 233 6.53 -10.53 34.38
C SER A 233 6.36 -11.98 33.92
N SER A 234 5.34 -12.69 34.43
CA SER A 234 5.01 -14.05 34.00
C SER A 234 4.50 -14.06 32.56
N SER A 235 3.61 -13.12 32.20
CA SER A 235 3.11 -12.97 30.83
C SER A 235 4.21 -12.66 29.82
N LEU A 236 5.19 -11.85 30.21
CA LEU A 236 6.34 -11.53 29.38
C LEU A 236 7.18 -12.78 29.06
N TYR A 237 7.46 -13.59 30.09
CA TYR A 237 8.23 -14.82 29.96
C TYR A 237 7.50 -15.87 29.12
N GLU A 238 6.22 -16.10 29.40
CA GLU A 238 5.41 -17.05 28.64
C GLU A 238 5.25 -16.64 27.18
N THR A 239 5.13 -15.33 26.90
CA THR A 239 5.13 -14.81 25.54
C THR A 239 6.44 -15.11 24.83
N ALA A 240 7.58 -14.76 25.43
CA ALA A 240 8.89 -15.01 24.83
C ALA A 240 9.17 -16.51 24.61
N LYS A 241 8.82 -17.34 25.58
CA LYS A 241 8.94 -18.80 25.51
C LYS A 241 8.04 -19.40 24.43
N SER A 242 6.79 -18.98 24.34
CA SER A 242 5.85 -19.43 23.31
C SER A 242 6.35 -19.05 21.91
N VAL A 243 6.76 -17.78 21.75
CA VAL A 243 7.30 -17.27 20.49
C VAL A 243 8.55 -18.05 20.08
N TYR A 244 9.50 -18.23 20.98
CA TYR A 244 10.72 -19.00 20.71
C TYR A 244 10.39 -20.46 20.37
N ALA A 245 9.51 -21.11 21.14
CA ALA A 245 9.18 -22.52 20.97
C ALA A 245 8.64 -22.82 19.56
N ARG A 246 7.83 -21.91 18.99
CA ARG A 246 7.24 -22.05 17.65
C ARG A 246 8.15 -21.51 16.54
N SER A 247 8.71 -20.31 16.72
CA SER A 247 9.48 -19.63 15.66
C SER A 247 10.91 -20.14 15.50
N LYS A 248 11.52 -20.62 16.60
CA LYS A 248 12.96 -20.87 16.76
C LYS A 248 13.84 -19.63 16.51
N ILE A 249 13.27 -18.42 16.58
CA ILE A 249 13.97 -17.15 16.41
C ILE A 249 14.46 -16.67 17.78
N SER A 250 15.69 -16.17 17.86
CA SER A 250 16.28 -15.70 19.12
C SER A 250 15.46 -14.55 19.71
N ILE A 251 15.00 -14.70 20.96
CA ILE A 251 14.24 -13.69 21.69
C ILE A 251 15.05 -13.24 22.90
N LYS A 252 15.10 -11.94 23.15
CA LYS A 252 15.69 -11.33 24.34
C LYS A 252 14.62 -10.59 25.12
N VAL A 253 14.39 -11.03 26.35
CA VAL A 253 13.45 -10.40 27.28
C VAL A 253 14.18 -9.31 28.06
N ILE A 254 13.59 -8.13 28.18
CA ILE A 254 14.10 -7.04 29.02
C ILE A 254 13.09 -6.79 30.14
N LEU A 255 13.52 -7.04 31.37
CA LEU A 255 12.72 -6.84 32.58
C LEU A 255 12.81 -5.38 33.06
N GLU A 256 11.85 -4.95 33.88
CA GLU A 256 11.78 -3.59 34.43
C GLU A 256 13.03 -3.17 35.22
N ASN A 257 13.72 -4.14 35.85
CA ASN A 257 14.96 -3.91 36.58
C ASN A 257 16.22 -3.86 35.68
N GLY A 258 16.04 -3.83 34.36
CA GLY A 258 17.11 -3.82 33.36
C GLY A 258 17.81 -5.17 33.17
N ARG A 259 17.42 -6.22 33.89
CA ARG A 259 17.93 -7.57 33.65
C ARG A 259 17.41 -8.10 32.32
N THR A 260 18.26 -8.85 31.64
CA THR A 260 17.93 -9.44 30.34
C THR A 260 18.06 -10.95 30.37
N GLU A 261 17.17 -11.63 29.66
CA GLU A 261 17.21 -13.09 29.50
C GLU A 261 17.04 -13.46 28.02
N ASP A 262 17.84 -14.40 27.54
CA ASP A 262 17.88 -14.82 26.14
C ASP A 262 17.26 -16.22 25.94
N PHE A 263 16.50 -16.38 24.86
CA PHE A 263 15.88 -17.62 24.41
C PHE A 263 16.43 -17.98 23.02
N PRO A 264 17.16 -19.10 22.86
CA PRO A 264 17.50 -20.10 23.88
C PRO A 264 18.59 -19.60 24.84
N ASN A 265 18.67 -20.19 26.04
CA ASN A 265 19.70 -19.93 27.05
C ASN A 265 21.10 -20.50 26.68
N LYS A 266 21.41 -20.55 25.38
CA LYS A 266 22.70 -20.93 24.81
C LYS A 266 23.21 -19.74 24.01
N GLN A 267 24.51 -19.42 24.11
CA GLN A 267 25.15 -18.41 23.26
C GLN A 267 24.84 -18.70 21.79
N VAL A 268 23.87 -17.99 21.23
CA VAL A 268 23.60 -17.98 19.80
C VAL A 268 24.78 -17.27 19.14
N SER A 269 25.25 -17.77 17.99
CA SER A 269 26.37 -17.15 17.28
C SER A 269 26.10 -15.65 17.08
N ALA A 270 27.12 -14.80 17.26
CA ALA A 270 27.05 -13.34 17.25
C ALA A 270 26.54 -12.68 15.95
N ALA A 271 26.04 -13.44 14.98
CA ALA A 271 25.69 -12.98 13.64
C ALA A 271 24.24 -12.46 13.50
N SER A 272 23.32 -12.75 14.43
CA SER A 272 21.92 -12.32 14.34
C SER A 272 21.46 -11.62 15.62
N MET A 273 20.97 -10.40 15.48
CA MET A 273 20.40 -9.62 16.59
C MET A 273 19.06 -10.24 17.03
N PRO A 274 18.83 -10.46 18.34
CA PRO A 274 17.60 -11.05 18.82
C PRO A 274 16.42 -10.08 18.68
N TRP A 275 15.22 -10.63 18.58
CA TRP A 275 13.98 -9.88 18.78
C TRP A 275 13.85 -9.51 20.26
N LEU A 276 13.32 -8.33 20.56
CA LEU A 276 13.19 -7.84 21.93
C LEU A 276 11.75 -7.96 22.40
N VAL A 277 11.55 -8.43 23.62
CA VAL A 277 10.25 -8.51 24.29
C VAL A 277 10.33 -7.78 25.62
N THR A 278 9.54 -6.72 25.79
CA THR A 278 9.61 -5.84 26.96
C THR A 278 8.21 -5.47 27.46
N LEU A 279 8.12 -5.04 28.73
CA LEU A 279 6.93 -4.36 29.22
C LEU A 279 7.00 -2.89 28.80
N ALA A 280 5.99 -2.43 28.07
CA ALA A 280 5.84 -1.03 27.73
C ALA A 280 5.08 -0.33 28.85
N GLN A 281 5.60 0.81 29.32
CA GLN A 281 4.84 1.68 30.21
C GLN A 281 3.69 2.31 29.41
N PRO A 282 2.46 2.33 29.94
CA PRO A 282 1.40 3.13 29.32
C PRO A 282 1.86 4.58 29.29
N ALA A 283 1.80 5.22 28.11
CA ALA A 283 2.04 6.65 28.00
C ALA A 283 1.07 7.33 28.97
N SER A 284 1.61 8.13 29.90
CA SER A 284 0.84 8.81 30.94
C SER A 284 -0.34 9.58 30.33
N THR A 285 -1.56 9.08 30.50
CA THR A 285 -2.80 9.80 30.22
C THR A 285 -2.99 10.86 31.29
N SER A 286 -2.34 12.01 31.13
CA SER A 286 -2.59 13.18 31.95
C SER A 286 -3.70 14.04 31.34
N THR A 287 -4.96 13.64 31.53
CA THR A 287 -6.07 14.60 31.53
C THR A 287 -7.11 14.16 32.55
N SER A 288 -7.18 14.97 33.61
CA SER A 288 -8.23 14.99 34.61
C SER A 288 -9.59 15.27 33.98
N HIS A 289 -10.52 14.32 34.05
CA HIS A 289 -11.89 14.57 34.51
C HIS A 289 -12.47 13.27 35.07
N GLY A 290 -13.12 13.38 36.23
CA GLY A 290 -13.32 12.29 37.17
C GLY A 290 -14.14 11.11 36.65
N GLY A 291 -13.84 9.94 37.21
CA GLY A 291 -14.78 8.83 37.28
C GLY A 291 -14.45 7.55 36.52
N SER A 292 -13.20 7.10 36.44
CA SER A 292 -12.85 5.67 36.41
C SER A 292 -11.35 5.51 36.61
N LYS A 293 -10.92 4.77 37.63
CA LYS A 293 -9.55 4.24 37.70
C LYS A 293 -9.47 3.11 36.68
N ASP A 294 -9.24 3.45 35.41
CA ASP A 294 -8.94 2.45 34.40
C ASP A 294 -7.68 1.70 34.84
N ILE A 295 -7.82 0.38 34.98
CA ILE A 295 -6.76 -0.55 35.31
C ILE A 295 -5.64 -0.30 34.30
N ALA A 296 -4.46 0.10 34.77
CA ALA A 296 -3.26 0.19 33.94
C ALA A 296 -3.00 -1.19 33.34
N SER A 297 -3.51 -1.43 32.14
CA SER A 297 -3.32 -2.70 31.46
C SER A 297 -1.83 -2.81 31.14
N ASN A 298 -1.19 -3.87 31.61
CA ASN A 298 0.19 -4.15 31.24
C ASN A 298 0.26 -4.34 29.72
N ILE A 299 1.16 -3.63 29.04
CA ILE A 299 1.35 -3.72 27.59
C ILE A 299 2.67 -4.46 27.34
N ILE A 300 2.66 -5.49 26.50
CA ILE A 300 3.88 -6.09 25.97
C ILE A 300 4.25 -5.38 24.67
N SER A 301 5.51 -4.95 24.56
CA SER A 301 6.13 -4.56 23.30
C SER A 301 7.01 -5.69 22.76
N ILE A 302 6.83 -6.00 21.48
CA ILE A 302 7.66 -6.94 20.73
C ILE A 302 8.32 -6.16 19.59
N SER A 303 9.64 -6.01 19.64
CA SER A 303 10.42 -5.26 18.66
C SER A 303 11.33 -6.17 17.85
N SER A 304 11.38 -5.95 16.54
CA SER A 304 12.28 -6.71 15.67
C SER A 304 13.68 -6.11 15.63
N PRO A 305 14.70 -6.93 15.28
CA PRO A 305 15.93 -6.39 14.70
C PRO A 305 15.63 -5.75 13.33
N ASP A 306 16.68 -5.28 12.65
CA ASP A 306 16.54 -4.88 11.25
C ASP A 306 16.30 -6.10 10.36
N LEU A 307 15.19 -6.06 9.65
CA LEU A 307 14.71 -7.09 8.75
C LEU A 307 14.79 -6.57 7.31
N ALA A 308 14.83 -7.49 6.34
CA ALA A 308 14.81 -7.12 4.92
C ALA A 308 14.07 -8.14 4.06
N GLY A 309 13.36 -7.63 3.05
CA GLY A 309 12.81 -8.44 1.98
C GLY A 309 11.84 -9.55 2.45
N GLY A 310 11.77 -10.60 1.64
CA GLY A 310 10.89 -11.74 1.92
C GLY A 310 11.33 -12.57 3.13
N HIS A 311 12.65 -12.57 3.45
CA HIS A 311 13.17 -13.27 4.62
C HIS A 311 12.67 -12.61 5.91
N GLY A 312 12.84 -11.30 6.03
CA GLY A 312 12.36 -10.53 7.16
C GLY A 312 10.85 -10.68 7.38
N LEU A 313 10.07 -10.66 6.29
CA LEU A 313 8.63 -10.86 6.37
C LEU A 313 8.25 -12.25 6.90
N ASN A 314 9.02 -13.28 6.52
CA ASN A 314 8.84 -14.64 7.01
C ASN A 314 9.22 -14.77 8.50
N GLU A 315 10.19 -14.00 8.98
CA GLU A 315 10.46 -13.90 10.42
C GLU A 315 9.28 -13.28 11.17
N CYS A 316 8.73 -12.15 10.71
CA CYS A 316 7.52 -11.57 11.30
C CYS A 316 6.38 -12.59 11.38
N TYR A 317 6.15 -13.33 10.30
CA TYR A 317 5.13 -14.39 10.26
C TYR A 317 5.34 -15.41 11.39
N LYS A 318 6.56 -15.91 11.58
CA LYS A 318 6.88 -16.89 12.62
C LYS A 318 6.74 -16.34 14.03
N ILE A 319 7.06 -15.06 14.23
CA ILE A 319 6.86 -14.38 15.52
C ILE A 319 5.38 -14.31 15.86
N ILE A 320 4.53 -13.91 14.90
CA ILE A 320 3.09 -13.79 15.09
C ILE A 320 2.43 -15.15 15.33
N GLU A 321 2.84 -16.18 14.58
CA GLU A 321 2.41 -17.57 14.81
C GLU A 321 2.84 -18.11 16.19
N GLY A 322 3.88 -17.49 16.76
CA GLY A 322 4.42 -17.73 18.08
C GLY A 322 3.61 -17.17 19.25
N LEU A 323 2.73 -16.19 19.00
CA LEU A 323 2.06 -15.44 20.05
C LEU A 323 1.10 -16.32 20.85
N PRO A 324 1.11 -16.24 22.19
CA PRO A 324 0.14 -16.93 23.02
C PRO A 324 -1.23 -16.27 22.93
N SER A 325 -2.30 -17.04 23.14
CA SER A 325 -3.68 -16.53 23.17
C SER A 325 -3.94 -15.54 24.33
N SER A 326 -3.02 -15.39 25.27
CA SER A 326 -3.08 -14.41 26.35
C SER A 326 -2.71 -12.99 25.91
N CYS A 327 -2.16 -12.82 24.70
CA CYS A 327 -2.00 -11.50 24.10
C CYS A 327 -3.37 -10.98 23.69
N ILE A 328 -3.90 -10.00 24.43
CA ILE A 328 -5.22 -9.45 24.13
C ILE A 328 -5.08 -8.44 22.99
N ILE A 329 -5.78 -8.74 21.91
CA ILE A 329 -6.08 -7.78 20.84
C ILE A 329 -7.56 -7.45 21.00
N SER A 330 -7.87 -6.20 21.35
CA SER A 330 -9.27 -5.82 21.48
C SER A 330 -9.95 -5.97 20.12
N SER A 331 -10.84 -6.95 20.04
CA SER A 331 -11.64 -7.24 18.87
C SER A 331 -12.62 -6.10 18.61
N THR A 332 -12.96 -5.92 17.34
CA THR A 332 -13.82 -4.85 16.77
C THR A 332 -15.25 -4.75 17.34
N SER A 333 -15.60 -5.56 18.34
CA SER A 333 -16.98 -5.74 18.82
C SER A 333 -17.34 -5.02 20.13
N VAL A 334 -16.40 -4.40 20.86
CA VAL A 334 -16.73 -3.69 22.12
C VAL A 334 -15.94 -2.38 22.25
N PRO A 335 -16.58 -1.24 22.54
CA PRO A 335 -15.89 -0.02 22.97
C PRO A 335 -15.46 -0.20 24.43
N SER A 336 -14.50 -1.09 24.70
CA SER A 336 -13.80 -1.10 25.97
C SER A 336 -12.58 -0.19 25.86
N SER A 337 -12.29 0.58 26.91
CA SER A 337 -11.11 1.44 27.03
C SER A 337 -9.78 0.71 26.78
N SER A 338 -9.78 -0.63 26.79
CA SER A 338 -8.64 -1.49 26.44
C SER A 338 -8.28 -1.54 24.95
N ALA A 339 -9.18 -1.13 24.03
CA ALA A 339 -8.94 -1.20 22.59
C ALA A 339 -7.93 -0.17 22.06
N HIS A 340 -7.60 0.82 22.88
CA HIS A 340 -6.66 1.88 22.55
C HIS A 340 -5.18 1.46 22.68
N ASN A 341 -4.90 0.28 23.25
CA ASN A 341 -3.56 -0.10 23.70
C ASN A 341 -2.78 -1.01 22.73
N THR A 342 -3.34 -1.37 21.58
CA THR A 342 -2.64 -2.19 20.56
C THR A 342 -2.22 -1.36 19.35
N SER A 343 -0.93 -1.34 19.02
CA SER A 343 -0.38 -0.64 17.85
C SER A 343 0.70 -1.45 17.15
N LEU A 344 0.71 -1.40 15.81
CA LEU A 344 1.76 -1.94 14.97
C LEU A 344 2.50 -0.76 14.34
N HIS A 345 3.74 -0.56 14.77
CA HIS A 345 4.63 0.42 14.17
C HIS A 345 5.52 -0.27 13.15
N VAL A 346 5.52 0.21 11.90
CA VAL A 346 6.43 -0.26 10.85
C VAL A 346 7.42 0.86 10.54
N LYS A 347 8.70 0.59 10.76
CA LYS A 347 9.80 1.53 10.55
C LYS A 347 10.48 1.15 9.23
N ILE A 348 10.48 2.06 8.27
CA ILE A 348 11.15 1.86 6.97
C ILE A 348 12.44 2.69 6.96
N ASP A 349 13.57 2.02 6.67
CA ASP A 349 14.87 2.66 6.57
C ASP A 349 14.89 3.71 5.46
N MET A 350 15.42 4.89 5.78
CA MET A 350 15.53 6.02 4.86
C MET A 350 16.96 6.40 4.52
N THR A 351 17.96 5.66 5.00
CA THR A 351 19.38 5.98 4.81
C THR A 351 19.78 6.12 3.33
N THR A 352 19.08 5.44 2.43
CA THR A 352 19.32 5.51 0.98
C THR A 352 18.47 6.55 0.25
N LEU A 353 17.60 7.29 0.95
CA LEU A 353 16.71 8.28 0.35
C LEU A 353 17.33 9.68 0.44
N SER A 354 17.29 10.42 -0.67
CA SER A 354 17.56 11.86 -0.66
C SER A 354 16.44 12.62 0.05
N PHE A 355 16.74 13.83 0.52
CA PHE A 355 15.74 14.69 1.16
C PHE A 355 14.50 14.94 0.27
N GLN A 356 14.71 15.20 -1.02
CA GLN A 356 13.62 15.40 -1.98
C GLN A 356 12.76 14.13 -2.17
N GLU A 357 13.34 12.95 -2.02
CA GLU A 357 12.59 11.70 -2.02
C GLU A 357 11.72 11.55 -0.78
N ILE A 358 12.23 11.92 0.40
CA ILE A 358 11.48 11.91 1.66
C ILE A 358 10.31 12.91 1.60
N VAL A 359 10.53 14.10 1.04
CA VAL A 359 9.47 15.10 0.75
C VAL A 359 8.36 14.48 -0.09
N LYS A 360 8.69 13.76 -1.17
CA LYS A 360 7.69 13.07 -2.01
C LYS A 360 6.90 11.99 -1.25
N VAL A 361 7.54 11.26 -0.33
CA VAL A 361 6.82 10.30 0.53
C VAL A 361 5.82 11.03 1.42
N CYS A 362 6.23 12.12 2.05
CA CYS A 362 5.37 12.92 2.94
C CYS A 362 4.18 13.53 2.19
N GLN A 363 4.42 14.09 0.99
CA GLN A 363 3.37 14.62 0.13
C GLN A 363 2.36 13.54 -0.26
N ASN A 364 2.83 12.36 -0.70
CA ASN A 364 1.92 11.26 -1.01
C ASN A 364 1.16 10.78 0.24
N PHE A 365 1.79 10.79 1.41
CA PHE A 365 1.14 10.32 2.64
C PHE A 365 -0.05 11.20 2.97
N VAL A 366 0.16 12.52 3.04
CA VAL A 366 -0.91 13.50 3.27
C VAL A 366 -1.94 13.48 2.15
N LYS A 367 -1.51 13.18 0.92
CA LYS A 367 -2.40 13.09 -0.23
C LYS A 367 -3.40 11.94 -0.14
N TYR A 368 -2.98 10.80 0.37
CA TYR A 368 -3.77 9.57 0.40
C TYR A 368 -4.19 9.15 1.82
N GLU A 369 -4.07 10.05 2.81
CA GLU A 369 -4.36 9.71 4.21
C GLU A 369 -5.82 9.30 4.40
N GLU A 370 -6.77 9.95 3.73
CA GLU A 370 -8.19 9.59 3.84
C GLU A 370 -8.47 8.21 3.21
N ALA A 371 -7.87 7.91 2.06
CA ALA A 371 -7.91 6.56 1.51
C ALA A 371 -7.29 5.53 2.47
N MET A 372 -6.19 5.85 3.14
CA MET A 372 -5.57 4.96 4.15
C MET A 372 -6.46 4.76 5.38
N ASP A 373 -7.14 5.82 5.85
CA ASP A 373 -8.09 5.77 6.96
C ASP A 373 -9.24 4.80 6.67
N SER A 374 -9.71 4.76 5.42
CA SER A 374 -10.88 3.97 5.03
C SER A 374 -10.73 2.46 5.29
N PHE A 375 -9.51 1.92 5.26
CA PHE A 375 -9.25 0.48 5.45
C PHE A 375 -8.53 0.14 6.76
N VAL A 376 -8.52 1.04 7.73
CA VAL A 376 -8.12 0.76 9.11
C VAL A 376 -9.31 0.87 10.08
N SER A 377 -9.12 0.39 11.31
CA SER A 377 -10.14 0.45 12.36
C SER A 377 -10.59 1.87 12.65
N TRP A 378 -11.90 2.05 12.89
CA TRP A 378 -12.55 3.36 13.06
C TRP A 378 -11.84 4.31 14.05
N TYR A 379 -11.32 3.79 15.17
CA TYR A 379 -10.67 4.59 16.21
C TYR A 379 -9.28 5.11 15.82
N ARG A 380 -8.68 4.57 14.75
CA ARG A 380 -7.39 5.03 14.18
C ARG A 380 -7.57 6.06 13.06
N ARG A 381 -8.80 6.30 12.60
CA ARG A 381 -9.11 7.20 11.49
C ARG A 381 -9.06 8.66 11.91
N GLU A 382 -8.87 9.54 10.94
CA GLU A 382 -8.85 10.99 11.10
C GLU A 382 -7.86 11.38 12.22
N ASP A 383 -8.27 12.23 13.17
CA ASP A 383 -7.47 12.60 14.34
C ASP A 383 -8.04 11.99 15.65
N ARG A 384 -8.73 10.85 15.55
CA ARG A 384 -9.45 10.26 16.70
C ARG A 384 -8.54 9.60 17.74
N SER A 385 -7.29 9.29 17.38
CA SER A 385 -6.34 8.58 18.25
C SER A 385 -5.15 9.45 18.61
N GLU A 386 -4.96 9.69 19.92
CA GLU A 386 -3.79 10.40 20.44
C GLU A 386 -2.47 9.64 20.18
N SER A 387 -2.55 8.32 20.04
CA SER A 387 -1.40 7.46 19.73
C SER A 387 -0.97 7.52 18.25
N CYS A 388 -1.80 8.10 17.37
CA CYS A 388 -1.49 8.28 15.95
C CYS A 388 -2.38 9.38 15.32
N ARG A 389 -2.04 10.64 15.59
CA ARG A 389 -2.69 11.83 15.03
C ARG A 389 -2.51 11.99 13.53
N SER A 390 -3.42 12.71 12.90
CA SER A 390 -3.45 12.97 11.47
C SER A 390 -2.29 13.86 11.02
N ASN A 391 -1.57 13.44 9.98
CA ASN A 391 -0.57 14.30 9.34
C ASN A 391 -1.24 15.34 8.43
N LYS A 392 -2.37 15.00 7.80
CA LYS A 392 -3.18 15.89 6.95
C LYS A 392 -3.73 17.08 7.74
N GLN A 393 -4.11 16.89 9.00
CA GLN A 393 -4.46 18.00 9.89
C GLN A 393 -3.22 18.78 10.34
N ALA A 394 -2.12 18.09 10.66
CA ALA A 394 -0.88 18.71 11.13
C ALA A 394 -0.22 19.67 10.13
N VAL A 395 -0.23 19.34 8.83
CA VAL A 395 0.41 20.17 7.79
C VAL A 395 -0.32 21.49 7.54
N GLU A 396 -1.56 21.65 8.03
CA GLU A 396 -2.44 22.81 7.81
C GLU A 396 -2.71 23.11 6.31
N GLY A 397 -3.90 23.62 6.01
CA GLY A 397 -4.33 23.96 4.66
C GLY A 397 -5.68 23.33 4.32
N ASN A 398 -6.45 24.01 3.48
CA ASN A 398 -7.82 23.62 3.17
C ASN A 398 -7.83 22.54 2.08
N THR A 399 -6.98 22.69 1.07
CA THR A 399 -6.94 21.78 -0.08
C THR A 399 -5.74 20.82 -0.07
N ASN A 400 -5.84 19.74 -0.84
CA ASN A 400 -4.72 18.83 -1.08
C ASN A 400 -3.52 19.56 -1.74
N LYS A 401 -3.82 20.50 -2.63
CA LYS A 401 -2.84 21.31 -3.34
C LYS A 401 -2.03 22.19 -2.37
N GLU A 402 -2.71 22.90 -1.48
CA GLU A 402 -2.07 23.76 -0.48
C GLU A 402 -1.11 22.98 0.42
N ARG A 403 -1.56 21.83 0.95
CA ARG A 403 -0.73 20.97 1.80
C ARG A 403 0.51 20.47 1.06
N ASN A 404 0.36 19.98 -0.18
CA ASN A 404 1.49 19.54 -0.99
C ASN A 404 2.49 20.65 -1.29
N VAL A 405 2.00 21.87 -1.59
CA VAL A 405 2.86 23.04 -1.80
C VAL A 405 3.60 23.40 -0.51
N ARG A 406 2.95 23.35 0.65
CA ARG A 406 3.60 23.62 1.93
C ARG A 406 4.74 22.64 2.20
N ILE A 407 4.49 21.34 2.04
CA ILE A 407 5.52 20.30 2.22
C ILE A 407 6.67 20.50 1.21
N SER A 408 6.40 20.93 -0.02
CA SER A 408 7.45 21.17 -1.03
C SER A 408 8.37 22.36 -0.72
N LYS A 409 7.95 23.26 0.18
CA LYS A 409 8.74 24.42 0.60
C LYS A 409 9.70 24.10 1.75
N CYS A 410 9.63 22.91 2.34
CA CYS A 410 10.60 22.50 3.35
C CYS A 410 11.98 22.34 2.70
N GLU A 411 13.00 22.98 3.26
CA GLU A 411 14.38 22.93 2.73
C GLU A 411 15.28 22.00 3.56
N THR A 412 14.91 21.76 4.82
CA THR A 412 15.64 20.89 5.74
C THR A 412 14.76 19.78 6.34
N MET A 413 15.40 18.75 6.91
CA MET A 413 14.69 17.69 7.63
C MET A 413 13.93 18.24 8.84
N GLU A 414 14.48 19.23 9.52
CA GLU A 414 13.84 19.87 10.68
C GLU A 414 12.58 20.63 10.27
N ASP A 415 12.61 21.37 9.16
CA ASP A 415 11.42 22.04 8.61
C ASP A 415 10.34 21.02 8.25
N LEU A 416 10.73 19.90 7.66
CA LEU A 416 9.82 18.84 7.28
C LEU A 416 9.19 18.17 8.50
N ILE A 417 9.98 17.91 9.55
CA ILE A 417 9.48 17.37 10.83
C ILE A 417 8.51 18.36 11.48
N ASN A 418 8.84 19.65 11.53
CA ASN A 418 7.96 20.65 12.12
C ASN A 418 6.69 20.86 11.28
N CYS A 419 6.75 20.64 9.96
CA CYS A 419 5.58 20.64 9.10
C CYS A 419 4.69 19.39 9.30
N MET A 420 5.27 18.21 9.42
CA MET A 420 4.54 16.93 9.43
C MET A 420 4.16 16.47 10.85
N ASN A 421 4.96 16.84 11.84
CA ASN A 421 4.86 16.42 13.25
C ASN A 421 5.13 17.62 14.21
N PRO A 422 4.37 18.72 14.11
CA PRO A 422 4.66 19.99 14.79
C PRO A 422 4.75 19.87 16.32
N VAL A 423 3.93 19.01 16.94
CA VAL A 423 3.90 18.86 18.40
C VAL A 423 4.80 17.72 18.83
N VAL A 424 5.82 18.02 19.64
CA VAL A 424 6.86 17.07 20.08
C VAL A 424 6.30 15.90 20.89
N THR A 425 5.32 16.18 21.74
CA THR A 425 4.67 15.18 22.61
C THR A 425 3.65 14.32 21.88
N HIS A 426 3.26 14.69 20.65
CA HIS A 426 2.27 13.95 19.89
C HIS A 426 2.90 12.86 19.04
N HIS A 427 2.09 11.83 18.83
CA HIS A 427 2.38 10.75 17.92
C HIS A 427 1.52 10.92 16.68
N TYR A 428 2.09 10.70 15.50
CA TYR A 428 1.42 10.91 14.22
C TYR A 428 1.44 9.60 13.42
N LYS A 429 0.49 9.45 12.49
CA LYS A 429 0.37 8.24 11.66
C LYS A 429 1.63 7.97 10.83
N LEU A 430 2.21 9.01 10.24
CA LEU A 430 3.58 9.02 9.72
C LEU A 430 4.44 9.87 10.64
N HIS A 431 5.31 9.21 11.39
CA HIS A 431 6.16 9.83 12.39
C HIS A 431 7.60 9.91 11.90
N LEU A 432 8.13 11.14 11.80
CA LEU A 432 9.44 11.47 11.25
C LEU A 432 10.46 11.87 12.33
N ARG A 433 10.07 12.04 13.60
CA ARG A 433 11.02 12.50 14.64
C ARG A 433 12.17 11.51 14.88
N ARG A 434 11.98 10.22 14.61
CA ARG A 434 13.05 9.21 14.58
C ARG A 434 14.01 9.34 13.38
N ALA A 435 13.75 10.26 12.45
CA ALA A 435 14.66 10.58 11.35
C ALA A 435 15.83 11.48 11.78
N VAL A 436 15.68 12.23 12.88
CA VAL A 436 16.70 13.17 13.39
C VAL A 436 17.25 12.71 14.73
N VAL A 437 16.40 12.13 15.58
CA VAL A 437 16.81 11.72 16.92
C VAL A 437 17.42 10.33 16.85
N GLY A 438 18.74 10.30 16.90
CA GLY A 438 19.55 9.10 17.08
C GLY A 438 19.37 8.42 18.45
N ASN A 439 18.17 8.39 19.03
CA ASN A 439 18.02 8.06 20.44
C ASN A 439 16.79 7.17 20.69
N THR A 440 17.04 5.87 20.80
CA THR A 440 16.30 5.02 21.74
C THR A 440 17.33 4.12 22.41
N GLN A 441 17.26 4.10 23.75
CA GLN A 441 18.14 3.39 24.66
C GLN A 441 18.40 1.96 24.19
N GLY A 442 19.67 1.62 23.89
CA GLY A 442 20.14 0.25 23.69
C GLY A 442 20.52 -0.18 22.27
N ALA A 443 20.23 0.61 21.23
CA ALA A 443 20.69 0.30 19.86
C ALA A 443 22.00 1.04 19.55
N ALA A 444 23.08 0.29 19.29
CA ALA A 444 24.43 0.82 19.07
C ALA A 444 24.58 1.71 17.80
N ASN A 445 23.55 1.82 16.97
CA ASN A 445 23.47 2.75 15.84
C ASN A 445 21.99 3.08 15.55
N PRO A 446 21.51 4.28 15.89
CA PRO A 446 20.13 4.65 15.60
C PRO A 446 19.97 4.90 14.10
N LYS A 447 19.21 4.04 13.42
CA LYS A 447 18.95 4.20 11.99
C LYS A 447 17.88 5.26 11.74
N VAL A 448 18.16 6.11 10.74
CA VAL A 448 17.22 7.11 10.22
C VAL A 448 16.07 6.37 9.54
N ALA A 449 14.90 6.37 10.17
CA ALA A 449 13.71 5.67 9.67
C ALA A 449 12.46 6.54 9.78
N MET A 450 11.53 6.34 8.85
CA MET A 450 10.15 6.83 8.99
C MET A 450 9.28 5.74 9.61
N GLU A 451 8.41 6.11 10.53
CA GLU A 451 7.61 5.18 11.31
C GLU A 451 6.11 5.34 10.97
N PHE A 452 5.51 4.27 10.45
CA PHE A 452 4.08 4.16 10.19
C PHE A 452 3.39 3.60 11.42
N ARG A 453 2.50 4.38 12.05
CA ARG A 453 1.80 4.06 13.31
C ARG A 453 0.29 3.90 13.16
N HIS A 454 -0.16 3.86 11.91
CA HIS A 454 -1.58 3.92 11.57
C HIS A 454 -2.35 2.63 11.92
N HIS A 455 -1.68 1.48 11.92
CA HIS A 455 -2.31 0.18 12.07
C HIS A 455 -2.24 -0.32 13.52
N ALA A 456 -3.28 -1.03 13.97
CA ALA A 456 -3.27 -1.73 15.25
C ALA A 456 -2.45 -3.04 15.19
N SER A 457 -2.01 -3.59 16.33
CA SER A 457 -1.45 -4.95 16.32
C SER A 457 -2.50 -5.97 15.89
N SER A 458 -2.05 -7.10 15.35
CA SER A 458 -2.93 -8.18 14.91
C SER A 458 -2.26 -9.55 15.09
N GLU A 459 -3.02 -10.54 15.52
CA GLU A 459 -2.66 -11.96 15.48
C GLU A 459 -2.80 -12.53 14.07
N ASP A 460 -3.54 -11.85 13.19
CA ASP A 460 -3.60 -12.23 11.80
C ASP A 460 -2.29 -11.84 11.10
N LYS A 461 -1.45 -12.84 10.94
CA LYS A 461 -0.21 -12.78 10.16
C LYS A 461 -0.42 -12.19 8.76
N THR A 462 -1.58 -12.39 8.14
CA THR A 462 -1.92 -11.82 6.83
C THR A 462 -2.02 -10.31 6.97
N THR A 463 -2.85 -9.81 7.89
CA THR A 463 -2.97 -8.40 8.22
C THR A 463 -1.62 -7.72 8.46
N VAL A 464 -0.78 -8.28 9.35
CA VAL A 464 0.53 -7.66 9.68
C VAL A 464 1.45 -7.66 8.45
N THR A 465 1.58 -8.79 7.77
CA THR A 465 2.50 -8.89 6.61
C THR A 465 2.02 -8.04 5.43
N HIS A 466 0.71 -7.88 5.21
CA HIS A 466 0.16 -7.01 4.18
C HIS A 466 0.41 -5.54 4.51
N TRP A 467 0.33 -5.15 5.79
CA TRP A 467 0.65 -3.79 6.21
C TRP A 467 2.13 -3.45 6.03
N ILE A 468 3.04 -4.37 6.39
CA ILE A 468 4.48 -4.19 6.14
C ILE A 468 4.76 -4.02 4.64
N ARG A 469 4.13 -4.85 3.80
CA ARG A 469 4.24 -4.74 2.33
C ARG A 469 3.71 -3.41 1.82
N PHE A 470 2.57 -2.96 2.33
CA PHE A 470 1.97 -1.68 2.01
C PHE A 470 2.95 -0.54 2.31
N CYS A 471 3.49 -0.47 3.53
CA CYS A 471 4.45 0.56 3.94
C CYS A 471 5.70 0.56 3.06
N ALA A 472 6.30 -0.60 2.81
CA ALA A 472 7.49 -0.69 1.96
C ALA A 472 7.22 -0.31 0.50
N ALA A 473 6.08 -0.75 -0.06
CA ALA A 473 5.63 -0.35 -1.39
C ALA A 473 5.39 1.16 -1.47
N PHE A 474 4.73 1.72 -0.47
CA PHE A 474 4.41 3.13 -0.36
C PHE A 474 5.68 4.00 -0.40
N VAL A 475 6.65 3.71 0.46
CA VAL A 475 7.91 4.48 0.54
C VAL A 475 8.69 4.38 -0.77
N ARG A 476 8.95 3.16 -1.25
CA ARG A 476 9.78 2.95 -2.45
C ARG A 476 9.16 3.55 -3.71
N ASN A 477 7.86 3.39 -3.90
CA ASN A 477 7.22 3.92 -5.10
C ASN A 477 7.04 5.44 -5.00
N SER A 478 6.74 5.98 -3.82
CA SER A 478 6.69 7.44 -3.62
C SER A 478 8.06 8.11 -3.84
N SER A 479 9.15 7.48 -3.39
CA SER A 479 10.51 8.02 -3.60
C SER A 479 10.96 7.91 -5.05
N ARG A 480 10.66 6.81 -5.75
CA ARG A 480 11.15 6.59 -7.12
C ARG A 480 10.31 7.29 -8.19
N LEU A 481 9.01 7.42 -7.99
CA LEU A 481 8.10 8.00 -8.98
C LEU A 481 8.17 9.53 -8.98
N ARG A 482 7.49 10.12 -9.96
CA ARG A 482 7.38 11.58 -10.10
C ARG A 482 6.71 12.18 -8.87
N SER A 483 7.03 13.45 -8.59
CA SER A 483 6.39 14.21 -7.52
C SER A 483 4.86 14.18 -7.68
N PRO A 484 4.12 14.05 -6.56
CA PRO A 484 2.67 13.92 -6.60
C PRO A 484 2.00 15.17 -7.18
N MET A 485 1.08 14.95 -8.11
CA MET A 485 0.10 15.96 -8.48
C MET A 485 -1.02 15.98 -7.43
N ALA A 486 -1.55 17.18 -7.17
CA ALA A 486 -2.66 17.35 -6.25
C ALA A 486 -3.92 16.64 -6.75
N LEU A 487 -4.71 16.07 -5.83
CA LEU A 487 -6.04 15.57 -6.14
C LEU A 487 -6.97 16.73 -6.49
N LYS A 488 -7.93 16.48 -7.39
CA LYS A 488 -9.00 17.43 -7.67
C LYS A 488 -9.94 17.49 -6.47
N GLY A 489 -10.52 18.65 -6.18
CA GLY A 489 -11.49 18.78 -5.07
C GLY A 489 -12.75 17.92 -5.23
N THR A 490 -13.03 17.44 -6.45
CA THR A 490 -14.15 16.55 -6.78
C THR A 490 -13.77 15.05 -6.73
N THR A 491 -12.56 14.71 -6.30
CA THR A 491 -12.11 13.30 -6.20
C THR A 491 -12.87 12.64 -5.05
N SER A 492 -13.58 11.54 -5.32
CA SER A 492 -14.26 10.78 -4.26
C SER A 492 -13.27 9.89 -3.50
N LEU A 493 -13.67 9.43 -2.31
CA LEU A 493 -12.86 8.50 -1.52
C LEU A 493 -12.59 7.16 -2.25
N GLU A 494 -13.57 6.65 -3.02
CA GLU A 494 -13.37 5.45 -3.86
C GLU A 494 -12.29 5.70 -4.92
N GLU A 495 -12.34 6.86 -5.58
CA GLU A 495 -11.34 7.23 -6.57
C GLU A 495 -9.96 7.43 -5.93
N GLU A 496 -9.88 8.08 -4.77
CA GLU A 496 -8.62 8.25 -4.04
C GLU A 496 -8.00 6.90 -3.65
N PHE A 497 -8.81 5.96 -3.17
CA PHE A 497 -8.39 4.59 -2.87
C PHE A 497 -7.85 3.89 -4.13
N ASP A 498 -8.59 3.92 -5.23
CA ASP A 498 -8.12 3.33 -6.48
C ASP A 498 -6.81 3.96 -6.96
N LEU A 499 -6.70 5.30 -6.91
CA LEU A 499 -5.48 6.02 -7.29
C LEU A 499 -4.28 5.67 -6.40
N LEU A 500 -4.47 5.46 -5.10
CA LEU A 500 -3.43 5.00 -4.18
C LEU A 500 -2.85 3.66 -4.65
N PHE A 501 -3.70 2.69 -4.97
CA PHE A 501 -3.24 1.37 -5.39
C PHE A 501 -2.74 1.32 -6.83
N GLU A 502 -3.32 2.09 -7.75
CA GLU A 502 -2.91 2.15 -9.16
C GLU A 502 -1.55 2.85 -9.34
N TYR A 503 -1.30 3.94 -8.60
CA TYR A 503 -0.12 4.79 -8.82
C TYR A 503 0.98 4.63 -7.77
N ILE A 504 0.64 4.33 -6.51
CA ILE A 504 1.62 4.27 -5.42
C ILE A 504 1.89 2.82 -4.99
N ILE A 505 0.89 2.05 -4.58
CA ILE A 505 1.15 0.69 -4.07
C ILE A 505 1.52 -0.27 -5.21
N LYS A 506 0.82 -0.17 -6.34
CA LYS A 506 1.04 -0.98 -7.54
C LYS A 506 0.99 -2.50 -7.30
N ASP A 507 0.14 -2.91 -6.36
CA ASP A 507 -0.10 -4.31 -6.02
C ASP A 507 -1.61 -4.57 -5.93
N ARG A 508 -2.12 -5.33 -6.90
CA ARG A 508 -3.55 -5.65 -7.00
C ARG A 508 -4.03 -6.62 -5.93
N ALA A 509 -3.17 -7.53 -5.46
CA ALA A 509 -3.56 -8.44 -4.39
C ALA A 509 -3.76 -7.66 -3.08
N LEU A 510 -2.86 -6.71 -2.79
CA LEU A 510 -3.05 -5.79 -1.66
C LEU A 510 -4.30 -4.91 -1.85
N ARG A 511 -4.55 -4.39 -3.06
CA ARG A 511 -5.77 -3.62 -3.35
C ARG A 511 -7.02 -4.40 -3.01
N ASN A 512 -7.14 -5.64 -3.49
CA ASN A 512 -8.32 -6.47 -3.27
C ASN A 512 -8.51 -6.78 -1.79
N TYR A 513 -7.42 -7.15 -1.10
CA TYR A 513 -7.43 -7.37 0.34
C TYR A 513 -7.91 -6.14 1.14
N TYR A 514 -7.37 -4.96 0.86
CA TYR A 514 -7.77 -3.74 1.57
C TYR A 514 -9.15 -3.22 1.17
N LYS A 515 -9.60 -3.51 -0.06
CA LYS A 515 -10.97 -3.22 -0.48
C LYS A 515 -11.97 -4.04 0.31
N GLU A 516 -11.74 -5.36 0.44
CA GLU A 516 -12.57 -6.23 1.28
C GLU A 516 -12.60 -5.78 2.74
N LYS A 517 -11.45 -5.39 3.32
CA LYS A 517 -11.36 -4.82 4.67
C LYS A 517 -12.17 -3.54 4.82
N ARG A 518 -12.04 -2.61 3.89
CA ARG A 518 -12.79 -1.35 3.88
C ARG A 518 -14.30 -1.61 3.83
N ASP A 519 -14.74 -2.47 2.91
CA ASP A 519 -16.15 -2.81 2.73
C ASP A 519 -16.70 -3.58 3.96
N ALA A 520 -15.85 -4.30 4.71
CA ALA A 520 -16.22 -4.87 6.00
C ALA A 520 -16.43 -3.79 7.07
N PHE A 521 -15.53 -2.82 7.17
CA PHE A 521 -15.68 -1.74 8.14
C PHE A 521 -16.86 -0.82 7.87
N THR A 522 -17.14 -0.48 6.59
CA THR A 522 -18.32 0.32 6.24
C THR A 522 -19.60 -0.36 6.72
N ARG A 523 -19.71 -1.67 6.53
CA ARG A 523 -20.87 -2.45 7.04
C ARG A 523 -20.95 -2.46 8.57
N GLU A 524 -19.83 -2.54 9.27
CA GLU A 524 -19.81 -2.46 10.74
C GLU A 524 -20.24 -1.08 11.24
N ASP A 525 -19.80 -0.01 10.59
CA ASP A 525 -20.15 1.37 10.94
C ASP A 525 -21.65 1.62 10.70
N ASP A 526 -22.20 1.16 9.57
CA ASP A 526 -23.63 1.25 9.25
C ASP A 526 -24.49 0.50 10.30
N LEU A 527 -24.06 -0.70 10.72
CA LEU A 527 -24.75 -1.48 11.74
C LEU A 527 -24.70 -0.83 13.13
N LYS A 528 -23.67 -0.05 13.44
CA LYS A 528 -23.59 0.71 14.69
C LYS A 528 -24.56 1.89 14.68
N CYS A 529 -24.65 2.62 13.58
CA CYS A 529 -25.62 3.72 13.44
C CYS A 529 -27.07 3.24 13.64
N ILE A 530 -27.45 2.11 13.04
CA ILE A 530 -28.79 1.54 13.20
C ILE A 530 -29.07 1.19 14.67
N ARG A 531 -28.10 0.62 15.39
CA ARG A 531 -28.26 0.26 16.81
C ARG A 531 -28.35 1.46 17.75
N GLU A 532 -27.73 2.58 17.40
CA GLU A 532 -27.84 3.82 18.16
C GLU A 532 -29.19 4.52 17.94
N ASP A 533 -29.75 4.43 16.73
CA ASP A 533 -31.08 4.96 16.42
C ASP A 533 -32.20 4.14 17.10
N ASP A 534 -32.08 2.81 17.14
CA ASP A 534 -33.02 1.94 17.86
C ASP A 534 -33.03 2.23 19.37
N ARG A 535 -31.85 2.50 19.97
CA ARG A 535 -31.75 2.87 21.40
C ARG A 535 -32.39 4.22 21.71
N LYS A 536 -32.18 5.22 20.83
CA LYS A 536 -32.83 6.53 20.98
C LYS A 536 -34.35 6.43 20.82
N SER A 537 -34.83 5.58 19.90
CA SER A 537 -36.27 5.34 19.73
C SER A 537 -36.91 4.62 20.93
N SER A 538 -36.20 3.68 21.56
CA SER A 538 -36.70 3.01 22.78
C SER A 538 -36.69 3.92 24.01
N ASP A 539 -35.72 4.83 24.12
CA ASP A 539 -35.68 5.80 25.22
C ASP A 539 -36.80 6.85 25.10
N GLU A 540 -37.15 7.29 23.88
CA GLU A 540 -38.29 8.20 23.66
C GLU A 540 -39.65 7.54 23.92
N MET A 541 -39.80 6.24 23.66
CA MET A 541 -41.05 5.50 23.95
C MET A 541 -41.24 5.19 25.44
N SER A 542 -40.19 5.29 26.25
CA SER A 542 -40.24 5.07 27.70
C SER A 542 -40.61 6.33 28.52
N ILE A 543 -40.63 7.50 27.88
CA ILE A 543 -40.95 8.78 28.54
C ILE A 543 -42.45 9.15 28.40
N SER A 544 -43.22 8.42 27.58
CA SER A 544 -44.64 8.74 27.32
C SER A 544 -45.66 8.01 28.21
N ASP A 545 -45.25 7.16 29.16
CA ASP A 545 -46.17 6.39 30.03
C ASP A 545 -46.22 6.88 31.50
N GLU A 546 -45.56 8.00 31.83
CA GLU A 546 -45.74 8.70 33.11
C GLU A 546 -46.19 10.14 32.88
N SER A 547 -47.48 10.32 32.56
CA SER A 547 -48.19 11.60 32.72
C SER A 547 -49.65 11.41 33.09
#